data_AF-A0A3S3P1M7-F1
#
_entry.id   AF-A0A3S3P1M7-F1
#
_cell.length_a   1.000
_cell.length_b   1.000
_cell.length_c   1.000
_cell.angle_alpha   90.00
_cell.angle_beta   90.00
_cell.angle_gamma   90.00
#
_symmetry.space_group_name_H-M   'P 1'
#
loop_
_entity.id
_entity.type
_entity.pdbx_description
1 polymer ?
#
loop_
_entity_poly.entity_id
_entity_poly.type
_entity_poly.pdbx_seq_one_letter_code
_entity_poly.pdbx_strand_id
1 'polypeptide(L)'
;MSQQRACQILNEKFEINSSNLEKILSSYPDLCDKPINLITIVGDTRKGKSLLLSILLQHLKSKSNDLTWQCSPDEVLNLKQFEWSNNSTSLTDGMWIWPEPLYVVGVEDPILLCDSQGTFGSNMDHESSTKIFGI
;
A
#
# COMPACT_ATOMS: atom_id res chain seq x y z
N MET A 1 -8.47 -0.04 20.24
CA MET A 1 -8.23 0.76 19.02
C MET A 1 -8.23 -0.23 17.85
N SER A 2 -9.12 -0.08 16.88
CA SER A 2 -9.14 -0.97 15.71
C SER A 2 -7.87 -0.76 14.88
N GLN A 3 -7.14 -1.83 14.59
CA GLN A 3 -6.01 -1.77 13.66
C GLN A 3 -6.53 -1.36 12.28
N GLN A 4 -6.11 -0.19 11.79
CA GLN A 4 -6.38 0.27 10.45
C GLN A 4 -5.61 -0.60 9.44
N ARG A 5 -6.21 -0.87 8.28
CA ARG A 5 -5.63 -1.69 7.20
C ARG A 5 -5.70 -0.93 5.88
N ALA A 6 -4.84 -1.31 4.95
CA ALA A 6 -4.95 -0.90 3.56
C ALA A 6 -6.31 -1.31 2.99
N CYS A 7 -6.83 -0.53 2.06
CA CYS A 7 -8.11 -0.77 1.44
C CYS A 7 -7.97 -0.82 -0.08
N GLN A 8 -8.75 -1.70 -0.71
CA GLN A 8 -8.72 -1.86 -2.15
C GLN A 8 -9.34 -0.64 -2.83
N ILE A 9 -8.63 -0.06 -3.81
CA ILE A 9 -9.09 1.06 -4.63
C ILE A 9 -9.34 0.66 -6.08
N LEU A 10 -8.71 -0.43 -6.53
CA LEU A 10 -8.90 -1.02 -7.85
C LEU A 10 -8.94 -2.54 -7.68
N ASN A 11 -9.91 -3.22 -8.29
CA ASN A 11 -9.98 -4.69 -8.24
C ASN A 11 -9.25 -5.33 -9.44
N GLU A 12 -9.20 -6.66 -9.47
CA GLU A 12 -8.62 -7.48 -10.56
C GLU A 12 -9.26 -7.28 -11.94
N LYS A 13 -10.48 -6.72 -11.99
CA LYS A 13 -11.20 -6.38 -13.21
C LYS A 13 -10.98 -4.93 -13.65
N PHE A 14 -10.07 -4.21 -12.98
CA PHE A 14 -9.80 -2.79 -13.22
C PHE A 14 -11.00 -1.87 -12.91
N GLU A 15 -11.89 -2.30 -12.03
CA GLU A 15 -13.00 -1.48 -11.55
C GLU A 15 -12.60 -0.72 -10.28
N ILE A 16 -12.90 0.58 -10.27
CA ILE A 16 -12.56 1.46 -9.16
C ILE A 16 -13.53 1.24 -8.00
N ASN A 17 -12.99 1.05 -6.80
CA ASN A 17 -13.78 1.07 -5.57
C ASN A 17 -14.02 2.51 -5.11
N SER A 18 -14.99 3.15 -5.75
CA SER A 18 -15.34 4.56 -5.49
C SER A 18 -15.68 4.82 -4.03
N SER A 19 -16.34 3.87 -3.35
CA SER A 19 -16.69 4.03 -1.93
C SER A 19 -15.46 4.15 -1.02
N ASN A 20 -14.42 3.35 -1.26
CA ASN A 20 -13.20 3.44 -0.46
C ASN A 20 -12.42 4.71 -0.78
N LEU A 21 -12.34 5.08 -2.06
CA LEU A 21 -11.63 6.29 -2.49
C LEU A 21 -12.31 7.56 -1.95
N GLU A 22 -13.65 7.66 -2.07
CA GLU A 22 -14.45 8.76 -1.52
C GLU A 22 -14.28 8.88 -0.02
N LYS A 23 -14.24 7.76 0.72
CA LYS A 23 -13.99 7.78 2.16
C LYS A 23 -12.63 8.38 2.50
N ILE A 24 -11.58 8.02 1.75
CA ILE A 24 -10.23 8.58 1.96
C ILE A 24 -10.25 10.08 1.68
N LEU A 25 -10.70 10.48 0.49
CA LEU A 25 -10.71 11.89 0.06
C LEU A 25 -11.58 12.77 0.97
N SER A 26 -12.70 12.24 1.48
CA SER A 26 -13.56 12.96 2.43
C SER A 26 -12.95 13.05 3.83
N SER A 27 -12.13 12.07 4.22
CA SER A 27 -11.44 12.07 5.53
C SER A 27 -10.24 13.01 5.54
N TYR A 28 -9.62 13.24 4.38
CA TYR A 28 -8.43 14.08 4.21
C TYR A 28 -8.63 15.05 3.05
N PRO A 29 -9.38 16.15 3.26
CA PRO A 29 -9.73 17.09 2.19
C PRO A 29 -8.51 17.75 1.53
N ASP A 30 -7.40 17.85 2.24
CA ASP A 30 -6.15 18.42 1.72
C ASP A 30 -5.51 17.57 0.61
N LEU A 31 -5.90 16.30 0.47
CA LEU A 31 -5.55 15.48 -0.70
C LEU A 31 -6.21 15.98 -1.98
N CYS A 32 -7.32 16.70 -1.90
CA CYS A 32 -8.01 17.25 -3.07
C CYS A 32 -7.41 18.58 -3.53
N ASP A 33 -6.75 19.30 -2.62
CA ASP A 33 -6.29 20.67 -2.84
C ASP A 33 -4.78 20.79 -3.13
N LYS A 34 -4.04 19.67 -3.03
CA LYS A 34 -2.58 19.64 -3.19
C LYS A 34 -2.14 18.51 -4.12
N PRO A 35 -0.97 18.65 -4.77
CA PRO A 35 -0.28 17.50 -5.35
C PRO A 35 -0.09 16.39 -4.31
N ILE A 36 0.01 15.14 -4.76
CA ILE A 36 0.16 13.98 -3.90
C ILE A 36 1.32 13.13 -4.39
N ASN A 37 2.18 12.70 -3.47
CA ASN A 37 3.24 11.76 -3.75
C ASN A 37 2.71 10.33 -3.59
N LEU A 38 2.50 9.62 -4.70
CA LEU A 38 2.12 8.20 -4.65
C LEU A 38 3.36 7.31 -4.72
N ILE A 39 3.64 6.56 -3.65
CA ILE A 39 4.71 5.57 -3.60
C ILE A 39 4.11 4.18 -3.78
N THR A 40 4.56 3.47 -4.80
CA THR A 40 4.16 2.08 -5.04
C THR A 40 5.36 1.17 -5.22
N ILE A 41 5.17 -0.11 -4.92
CA ILE A 41 6.14 -1.17 -5.20
C ILE A 41 5.49 -2.12 -6.19
N VAL A 42 6.14 -2.29 -7.34
CA VAL A 42 5.66 -3.15 -8.41
C VAL A 42 6.72 -4.21 -8.73
N GLY A 43 6.27 -5.40 -9.09
CA GLY A 43 7.12 -6.55 -9.38
C GLY A 43 6.42 -7.88 -9.13
N ASP A 44 7.16 -8.97 -9.28
CA ASP A 44 6.59 -10.32 -9.25
C ASP A 44 5.81 -10.62 -7.96
N THR A 45 4.82 -11.51 -8.10
CA THR A 45 4.06 -12.03 -6.97
C THR A 45 5.00 -12.76 -6.00
N ARG A 46 4.71 -12.69 -4.70
CA ARG A 46 5.46 -13.40 -3.64
C ARG A 46 6.92 -12.94 -3.41
N LYS A 47 7.32 -11.75 -3.89
CA LYS A 47 8.65 -11.17 -3.62
C LYS A 47 8.71 -10.22 -2.42
N GLY A 48 7.68 -10.21 -1.56
CA GLY A 48 7.68 -9.41 -0.33
C GLY A 48 7.35 -7.92 -0.53
N LYS A 49 6.65 -7.54 -1.59
CA LYS A 49 6.26 -6.14 -1.86
C LYS A 49 5.46 -5.52 -0.70
N SER A 50 4.37 -6.18 -0.29
CA SER A 50 3.49 -5.76 0.80
C SER A 50 4.21 -5.71 2.15
N LEU A 51 5.18 -6.62 2.36
CA LEU A 51 6.05 -6.60 3.53
C LEU A 51 6.95 -5.36 3.54
N LEU A 52 7.61 -5.07 2.42
CA LEU A 52 8.45 -3.88 2.27
C LEU A 52 7.64 -2.59 2.44
N LEU A 53 6.44 -2.51 1.86
CA LEU A 53 5.52 -1.39 2.08
C LEU A 53 5.10 -1.23 3.55
N SER A 54 4.88 -2.34 4.26
CA SER A 54 4.54 -2.29 5.69
C SER A 54 5.71 -1.77 6.53
N ILE A 55 6.95 -2.14 6.20
CA ILE A 55 8.16 -1.62 6.83
C ILE A 55 8.34 -0.12 6.53
N LEU A 56 8.15 0.29 5.27
CA LEU A 56 8.19 1.70 4.88
C LEU A 56 7.14 2.53 5.62
N LEU A 57 5.91 2.04 5.71
CA LEU A 57 4.84 2.68 6.47
C LEU A 57 5.23 2.91 7.93
N GLN A 58 5.81 1.90 8.57
CA GLN A 58 6.24 2.02 9.95
C GLN A 58 7.38 3.03 10.13
N HIS A 59 8.34 3.02 9.22
CA HIS A 59 9.42 4.00 9.22
C HIS A 59 8.90 5.42 9.04
N LEU A 60 8.03 5.66 8.05
CA LEU A 60 7.46 6.98 7.76
C LEU A 60 6.51 7.48 8.86
N LYS A 61 5.88 6.58 9.63
CA LYS A 61 5.07 6.94 10.80
C LYS A 61 5.89 7.24 12.06
N SER A 62 7.13 6.75 12.13
CA SER A 62 8.00 7.06 13.27
C SER A 62 8.41 8.52 13.24
N LYS A 63 8.49 9.16 14.42
CA LYS A 63 8.92 10.55 14.51
C LYS A 63 10.41 10.64 14.17
N SER A 64 10.83 11.73 13.54
CA SER A 64 12.25 12.00 13.28
C SER A 64 13.04 11.92 14.59
N ASN A 65 14.07 11.07 14.63
CA ASN A 65 14.93 10.70 15.77
C ASN A 65 14.44 9.57 16.68
N ASP A 66 13.31 8.93 16.37
CA ASP A 66 12.87 7.75 17.09
C ASP A 66 13.31 6.47 16.38
N LEU A 67 14.10 5.64 17.04
CA LEU A 67 14.52 4.33 16.53
C LEU A 67 13.41 3.27 16.67
N THR A 68 12.23 3.63 17.19
CA THR A 68 11.07 2.72 17.35
C THR A 68 10.53 2.13 16.05
N TRP A 69 10.96 2.62 14.88
CA TRP A 69 10.64 1.94 13.61
C TRP A 69 11.43 0.65 13.41
N GLN A 70 12.54 0.45 14.12
CA GLN A 70 13.30 -0.79 14.05
C GLN A 70 12.48 -1.91 14.68
N CYS A 71 11.73 -2.62 13.85
CA CYS A 71 11.07 -3.83 14.29
C CYS A 71 12.07 -4.94 14.53
N SER A 72 11.91 -5.61 15.66
CA SER A 72 12.41 -6.97 15.84
C SER A 72 11.79 -7.90 14.78
N PRO A 73 12.45 -9.02 14.43
CA PRO A 73 11.89 -10.00 13.50
C PRO A 73 10.47 -10.45 13.87
N ASP A 74 10.17 -10.59 15.15
CA ASP A 74 8.84 -11.00 15.64
C ASP A 74 7.78 -9.91 15.41
N GLU A 75 8.14 -8.63 15.52
CA GLU A 75 7.22 -7.51 15.24
C GLU A 75 6.96 -7.39 13.74
N VAL A 76 7.97 -7.62 12.89
CA VAL A 76 7.80 -7.66 11.43
C VAL A 76 6.77 -8.71 11.03
N LEU A 77 6.82 -9.90 11.63
CA LEU A 77 5.85 -10.98 11.38
C LEU A 77 4.42 -10.63 11.80
N ASN A 78 4.25 -9.62 12.65
CA ASN A 78 2.95 -9.15 13.13
C ASN A 78 2.42 -7.91 12.39
N LEU A 79 3.13 -7.41 11.38
CA LEU A 79 2.67 -6.31 10.53
C LEU A 79 1.44 -6.76 9.72
N LYS A 80 0.31 -6.07 9.90
CA LYS A 80 -0.98 -6.37 9.25
C LYS A 80 -1.56 -5.17 8.49
N GLN A 81 -0.74 -4.15 8.25
CA GLN A 81 -1.16 -2.91 7.60
C GLN A 81 -1.49 -3.17 6.12
N PHE A 82 -0.59 -3.83 5.40
CA PHE A 82 -0.88 -4.46 4.12
C PHE A 82 -1.04 -5.96 4.33
N GLU A 83 -1.93 -6.60 3.58
CA GLU A 83 -2.16 -8.03 3.71
C GLU A 83 -1.02 -8.81 3.04
N TRP A 84 -0.34 -9.65 3.82
CA TRP A 84 0.72 -10.52 3.32
C TRP A 84 0.73 -11.83 4.12
N SER A 85 1.29 -12.89 3.52
CA SER A 85 1.47 -14.17 4.19
C SER A 85 2.67 -14.91 3.63
N ASN A 86 3.20 -15.87 4.38
CA ASN A 86 4.21 -16.82 3.90
C ASN A 86 3.62 -17.97 3.05
N ASN A 87 2.30 -18.07 2.91
CA ASN A 87 1.64 -19.15 2.16
C ASN A 87 1.74 -18.94 0.65
N SER A 88 1.76 -20.01 -0.14
CA SER A 88 1.99 -19.95 -1.59
C SER A 88 0.89 -19.26 -2.43
N THR A 89 -0.25 -18.90 -1.84
CA THR A 89 -1.35 -18.21 -2.53
C THR A 89 -1.09 -16.71 -2.69
N SER A 90 -1.49 -16.16 -3.85
CA SER A 90 -1.57 -14.70 -4.04
C SER A 90 -2.59 -14.12 -3.06
N LEU A 91 -2.29 -12.95 -2.49
CA LEU A 91 -3.18 -12.27 -1.54
C LEU A 91 -3.53 -10.84 -1.96
N THR A 92 -2.73 -10.22 -2.83
CA THR A 92 -2.98 -8.84 -3.30
C THR A 92 -3.52 -8.90 -4.72
N ASP A 93 -4.80 -8.63 -4.89
CA ASP A 93 -5.48 -8.50 -6.18
C ASP A 93 -5.89 -7.04 -6.43
N GLY A 94 -5.61 -6.53 -7.63
CA GLY A 94 -5.76 -5.12 -7.99
C GLY A 94 -4.78 -4.18 -7.27
N MET A 95 -5.25 -3.02 -6.80
CA MET A 95 -4.45 -2.00 -6.10
C MET A 95 -5.05 -1.68 -4.74
N TRP A 96 -4.19 -1.54 -3.74
CA TRP A 96 -4.53 -1.32 -2.34
C TRP A 96 -3.79 -0.13 -1.80
N ILE A 97 -4.51 0.81 -1.18
CA ILE A 97 -3.92 2.04 -0.65
C ILE A 97 -3.95 2.03 0.88
N TRP A 98 -2.89 2.53 1.51
CA TRP A 98 -2.94 2.90 2.91
C TRP A 98 -3.83 4.16 3.07
N PRO A 99 -4.91 4.11 3.84
CA PRO A 99 -5.96 5.13 3.81
C PRO A 99 -5.59 6.46 4.47
N GLU A 100 -4.50 6.53 5.23
CA GLU A 100 -4.06 7.74 5.95
C GLU A 100 -2.82 8.34 5.28
N PRO A 101 -2.86 9.61 4.81
CA PRO A 101 -1.70 10.25 4.23
C PRO A 101 -0.59 10.49 5.24
N LEU A 102 0.64 10.39 4.77
CA LEU A 102 1.85 10.55 5.57
C LEU A 102 2.46 11.94 5.28
N TYR A 103 2.71 12.70 6.34
CA TYR A 103 3.34 14.02 6.27
C TYR A 103 4.75 13.91 6.83
N VAL A 104 5.75 14.09 5.95
CA VAL A 104 7.17 13.92 6.29
C VAL A 104 7.85 15.28 6.28
N VAL A 105 8.63 15.58 7.32
CA VAL A 105 9.38 16.84 7.40
C VAL A 105 10.35 16.95 6.22
N GLY A 106 10.26 18.05 5.48
CA GLY A 106 11.06 18.29 4.27
C GLY A 106 10.44 17.78 2.97
N VAL A 107 9.27 17.11 3.05
CA VAL A 107 8.43 16.80 1.89
C VAL A 107 7.22 17.74 1.93
N GLU A 108 7.02 18.50 0.86
CA GLU A 108 5.96 19.52 0.78
C GLU A 108 4.56 18.88 0.69
N ASP A 109 4.44 17.84 -0.14
CA ASP A 109 3.18 17.20 -0.48
C ASP A 109 2.93 15.89 0.30
N PRO A 110 1.66 15.57 0.64
CA PRO A 110 1.30 14.34 1.33
C PRO A 110 1.73 13.10 0.54
N ILE A 111 2.17 12.07 1.27
CA ILE A 111 2.57 10.78 0.71
C ILE A 111 1.46 9.75 0.92
N LEU A 112 1.08 9.05 -0.13
CA LEU A 112 0.24 7.86 -0.09
C LEU A 112 1.04 6.63 -0.48
N LEU A 113 0.82 5.53 0.25
CA LEU A 113 1.43 4.24 -0.06
C LEU A 113 0.42 3.34 -0.76
N CYS A 114 0.81 2.78 -1.90
CA CYS A 114 -0.03 1.89 -2.69
C CYS A 114 0.68 0.56 -2.96
N ASP A 115 0.06 -0.53 -2.54
CA ASP A 115 0.44 -1.89 -2.93
C ASP A 115 -0.26 -2.26 -4.24
N SER A 116 0.46 -3.00 -5.08
CA SER A 116 -0.01 -3.42 -6.40
C SER A 116 0.02 -4.94 -6.51
N GLN A 117 -0.94 -5.48 -7.24
CA GLN A 117 -0.95 -6.91 -7.57
C GLN A 117 0.32 -7.30 -8.33
N GLY A 118 0.89 -8.44 -7.94
CA GLY A 118 2.07 -8.99 -8.59
C GLY A 118 1.75 -9.61 -9.95
N THR A 119 2.67 -9.47 -10.89
CA THR A 119 2.41 -9.68 -12.32
C THR A 119 2.76 -11.05 -12.88
N PHE A 120 3.38 -11.93 -12.08
CA PHE A 120 3.90 -13.22 -12.56
C PHE A 120 3.59 -14.37 -11.60
N GLY A 121 2.35 -14.45 -11.11
CA GLY A 121 1.83 -15.64 -10.43
C GLY A 121 1.38 -16.69 -11.45
N SER A 122 1.36 -17.96 -11.05
CA SER A 122 1.02 -19.12 -11.92
C SER A 122 -0.35 -19.08 -12.61
N ASN A 123 -1.21 -18.11 -12.26
CA ASN A 123 -2.58 -17.95 -12.78
C ASN A 123 -2.83 -16.56 -13.42
N MET A 124 -1.81 -15.72 -13.61
CA MET A 124 -2.01 -14.37 -14.18
C MET A 124 -1.96 -14.39 -15.71
N ASP A 125 -2.99 -13.80 -16.33
CA ASP A 125 -3.00 -13.47 -17.75
C ASP A 125 -2.06 -12.28 -18.01
N HIS A 126 -1.26 -12.35 -19.08
CA HIS A 126 -0.26 -11.33 -19.43
C HIS A 126 -0.88 -9.93 -19.57
N GLU A 127 -2.14 -9.87 -20.00
CA GLU A 127 -2.88 -8.63 -20.22
C GLU A 127 -3.17 -7.86 -18.92
N SER A 128 -3.49 -8.57 -17.83
CA SER A 128 -3.76 -7.95 -16.51
C SER A 128 -2.51 -7.33 -15.92
N SER A 129 -1.36 -7.99 -16.08
CA SER A 129 -0.07 -7.46 -15.64
C SER A 129 0.29 -6.15 -16.35
N THR A 130 0.13 -6.09 -17.67
CA THR A 130 0.40 -4.88 -18.46
C THR A 130 -0.52 -3.73 -18.05
N LYS A 131 -1.79 -4.00 -17.74
CA LYS A 131 -2.73 -2.95 -17.31
C LYS A 131 -2.41 -2.39 -15.93
N ILE A 132 -1.98 -3.20 -14.96
CA ILE A 132 -1.56 -2.71 -13.63
C ILE A 132 -0.29 -1.85 -13.72
N PHE A 133 0.67 -2.24 -14.57
CA PHE A 133 1.90 -1.46 -14.78
C PHE A 133 1.70 -0.19 -15.60
N GLY A 134 0.66 -0.15 -16.43
CA GLY A 134 0.37 0.98 -17.31
C GLY A 134 -0.43 2.11 -16.66
N ILE A 135 -0.94 1.89 -15.44
CA ILE A 135 -1.64 2.87 -14.60
C ILE A 135 -0.64 3.41 -13.57
#